data_AF-A0A143C2L0-F1
#
_entry.id   AF-A0A143C2L0-F1
#
_cell.length_a   1.000
_cell.length_b   1.000
_cell.length_c   1.000
_cell.angle_alpha   90.00
_cell.angle_beta   90.00
_cell.angle_gamma   90.00
#
_symmetry.space_group_name_H-M   'P 1'
#
loop_
_entity.id
_entity.type
_entity.pdbx_description
1 polymer ?
#
loop_
_entity_poly.entity_id
_entity_poly.type
_entity_poly.pdbx_seq_one_letter_code
_entity_poly.pdbx_strand_id
1 'polypeptide(L)'
;MISKLAMLAKKTIEAAWLNGSSYDLATQAAEALESAQLLQSPDSEVIIYRASWDSVPLGWYTTPNEARKHCKAHARRDLPTVDFDWIEDEEDGVAELVAAVGEEERSTGYTVTALEVASKYDAEADE
;
A
#
# COMPACT_ATOMS: atom_id res chain seq x y z
N MET A 1 19.73 -0.38 12.21
CA MET A 1 19.29 0.93 12.75
C MET A 1 18.01 0.68 13.52
N ILE A 2 17.95 0.96 14.82
CA ILE A 2 16.74 0.69 15.63
C ILE A 2 15.69 1.75 15.27
N SER A 3 14.45 1.35 15.01
CA SER A 3 13.38 2.27 14.62
C SER A 3 13.04 3.25 15.76
N LYS A 4 12.53 4.44 15.41
CA LYS A 4 12.08 5.44 16.41
C LYS A 4 11.05 4.84 17.38
N LEU A 5 10.17 3.98 16.88
CA LEU A 5 9.16 3.26 17.67
C LEU A 5 9.79 2.33 18.71
N ALA A 6 10.81 1.56 18.31
CA ALA A 6 11.49 0.64 19.22
C ALA A 6 12.28 1.38 20.32
N MET A 7 12.83 2.56 20.03
CA MET A 7 13.47 3.41 21.04
C MET A 7 12.46 4.01 22.03
N LEU A 8 11.27 4.41 21.53
CA LEU A 8 10.20 4.95 22.37
C LEU A 8 9.69 3.87 23.35
N ALA A 9 9.38 2.68 22.83
CA ALA A 9 8.91 1.55 23.63
C ALA A 9 9.90 1.16 24.74
N LYS A 10 11.19 1.12 24.43
CA LYS A 10 12.25 0.84 25.42
C LYS A 10 12.25 1.87 26.55
N LYS A 11 12.19 3.17 26.21
CA LYS A 11 12.20 4.26 27.19
C LYS A 11 11.00 4.18 28.14
N THR A 12 9.81 3.85 27.62
CA THR A 12 8.58 3.72 28.42
C THR A 12 8.67 2.54 29.39
N ILE A 13 9.20 1.40 28.94
CA ILE A 13 9.37 0.21 29.78
C ILE A 13 10.41 0.46 30.89
N GLU A 14 11.53 1.12 30.57
CA GLU A 14 12.55 1.49 31.56
C GLU A 14 12.01 2.49 32.60
N ALA A 15 11.20 3.48 32.18
CA ALA A 15 10.55 4.42 33.09
C ALA A 15 9.54 3.73 34.03
N ALA A 16 8.78 2.75 33.52
CA ALA A 16 7.83 1.97 34.32
C ALA A 16 8.54 1.09 35.38
N TRP A 17 9.71 0.56 35.08
CA TRP A 17 10.51 -0.24 36.02
C TRP A 17 11.18 0.59 37.12
N LEU A 18 11.60 1.82 36.81
CA LEU A 18 12.30 2.70 37.76
C LEU A 18 11.39 3.31 38.83
N ASN A 19 10.09 3.49 38.53
CA ASN A 19 9.20 4.30 39.38
C ASN A 19 8.23 3.49 40.26
N GLY A 20 8.19 2.16 40.15
CA GLY A 20 7.31 1.31 40.97
C GLY A 20 5.82 1.68 40.90
N SER A 21 5.00 1.10 41.78
CA SER A 21 3.52 1.10 41.75
C SER A 21 2.81 2.46 41.97
N SER A 22 3.45 3.58 41.64
CA SER A 22 2.85 4.92 41.71
C SER A 22 3.04 5.74 40.43
N TYR A 23 3.10 5.11 39.26
CA TYR A 23 2.67 5.79 38.05
C TYR A 23 1.15 5.93 38.15
N ASP A 24 0.67 7.15 38.43
CA ASP A 24 -0.74 7.48 38.62
C ASP A 24 -1.59 6.80 37.53
N LEU A 25 -2.60 6.02 37.95
CA LEU A 25 -3.51 5.33 37.05
C LEU A 25 -4.15 6.31 36.06
N ALA A 26 -4.35 7.57 36.47
CA ALA A 26 -4.85 8.60 35.58
C ALA A 26 -3.85 8.94 34.46
N THR A 27 -2.54 8.96 34.74
CA THR A 27 -1.50 9.17 33.73
C THR A 27 -1.43 7.98 32.77
N GLN A 28 -1.48 6.74 33.26
CA GLN A 28 -1.49 5.56 32.40
C GLN A 28 -2.75 5.51 31.52
N ALA A 29 -3.91 5.84 32.07
CA ALA A 29 -5.15 5.91 31.31
C ALA A 29 -5.10 7.02 30.25
N ALA A 30 -4.50 8.17 30.55
CA ALA A 30 -4.33 9.25 29.60
C ALA A 30 -3.40 8.87 28.44
N GLU A 31 -2.23 8.30 28.74
CA GLU A 31 -1.26 7.85 27.72
C GLU A 31 -1.83 6.70 26.85
N ALA A 32 -2.58 5.78 27.47
CA ALA A 32 -3.24 4.70 26.75
C ALA A 32 -4.37 5.21 25.85
N LEU A 33 -5.14 6.20 26.30
CA LEU A 33 -6.20 6.83 25.51
C LEU A 33 -5.62 7.62 24.33
N GLU A 34 -4.54 8.37 24.54
CA GLU A 34 -3.83 9.10 23.48
C GLU A 34 -3.25 8.12 22.44
N SER A 35 -2.64 7.02 22.89
CA SER A 35 -2.14 5.96 22.01
C SER A 35 -3.27 5.27 21.24
N ALA A 36 -4.42 5.04 21.88
CA ALA A 36 -5.60 4.46 21.25
C ALA A 36 -6.21 5.43 20.22
N GLN A 37 -6.26 6.73 20.47
CA GLN A 37 -6.73 7.75 19.51
C GLN A 37 -5.80 7.86 18.30
N LEU A 38 -4.49 7.76 18.49
CA LEU A 38 -3.50 7.67 17.41
C LEU A 38 -3.71 6.42 16.54
N LEU A 39 -4.03 5.27 17.16
CA LEU A 39 -4.37 4.03 16.46
C LEU A 39 -5.76 4.09 15.79
N GLN A 40 -6.68 4.88 16.34
CA GLN A 40 -8.05 5.03 15.86
C GLN A 40 -8.20 6.09 14.78
N SER A 41 -7.15 6.84 14.43
CA SER A 41 -7.18 7.80 13.32
C SER A 41 -7.42 7.00 12.02
N PRO A 42 -8.66 6.93 11.51
CA PRO A 42 -9.05 6.02 10.44
C PRO A 42 -8.93 6.70 9.06
N ASP A 43 -8.37 7.91 9.01
CA ASP A 43 -8.26 8.75 7.83
C ASP A 43 -6.88 8.63 7.16
N SER A 44 -6.22 7.48 7.28
CA SER A 44 -5.20 7.15 6.30
C SER A 44 -5.89 6.63 5.06
N GLU A 45 -5.90 7.41 3.98
CA GLU A 45 -6.29 6.96 2.65
C GLU A 45 -5.59 5.64 2.33
N VAL A 46 -6.39 4.61 2.02
CA VAL A 46 -5.86 3.29 1.68
C VAL A 46 -5.65 3.26 0.18
N ILE A 47 -4.39 3.23 -0.24
CA ILE A 47 -4.05 2.99 -1.65
C ILE A 47 -4.12 1.49 -1.92
N ILE A 48 -4.96 1.11 -2.88
CA ILE A 48 -4.98 -0.22 -3.46
C ILE A 48 -4.51 -0.16 -4.91
N TYR A 49 -4.02 -1.28 -5.41
CA TYR A 49 -3.51 -1.42 -6.76
C TYR A 49 -4.40 -2.38 -7.52
N ARG A 50 -5.05 -1.87 -8.57
CA ARG A 50 -5.88 -2.67 -9.46
C ARG A 50 -5.04 -3.19 -10.60
N ALA A 51 -4.91 -4.51 -10.71
CA ALA A 51 -4.39 -5.17 -11.90
C ALA A 51 -5.52 -5.32 -12.93
N SER A 52 -5.28 -4.92 -14.17
CA SER A 52 -6.24 -5.01 -15.28
C SER A 52 -5.59 -5.53 -16.55
N TRP A 53 -6.40 -6.09 -17.44
CA TRP A 53 -6.08 -6.34 -18.84
C TRP A 53 -7.13 -5.66 -19.71
N ASP A 54 -6.71 -4.68 -20.51
CA ASP A 54 -7.58 -3.70 -21.16
C ASP A 54 -8.58 -3.11 -20.14
N SER A 55 -9.87 -3.32 -20.35
CA SER A 55 -10.94 -2.86 -19.45
C SER A 55 -11.36 -3.90 -18.40
N VAL A 56 -10.72 -5.07 -18.36
CA VAL A 56 -11.09 -6.20 -17.49
C VAL A 56 -10.24 -6.21 -16.22
N PRO A 57 -10.84 -6.02 -15.02
CA PRO A 57 -10.11 -6.16 -13.76
C PRO A 57 -9.71 -7.62 -13.52
N LEU A 58 -8.44 -7.84 -13.19
CA LEU A 58 -7.90 -9.15 -12.82
C LEU A 58 -7.88 -9.35 -11.30
N GLY A 59 -7.63 -8.28 -10.53
CA GLY A 59 -7.58 -8.34 -9.08
C GLY A 59 -7.14 -7.05 -8.42
N TRP A 60 -7.21 -7.03 -7.08
CA TRP A 60 -6.92 -5.89 -6.23
C TRP A 60 -5.88 -6.26 -5.18
N TYR A 61 -4.91 -5.38 -4.96
CA TYR A 61 -3.75 -5.66 -4.12
C TYR A 61 -3.42 -4.47 -3.24
N THR A 62 -2.82 -4.71 -2.07
CA THR A 62 -2.31 -3.66 -1.20
C THR A 62 -0.89 -3.24 -1.55
N THR A 63 -0.26 -3.88 -2.54
CA THR A 63 1.08 -3.52 -3.00
C THR A 63 1.16 -3.56 -4.53
N PRO A 64 1.95 -2.67 -5.16
CA PRO A 64 2.06 -2.64 -6.61
C PRO A 64 2.78 -3.88 -7.15
N ASN A 65 3.75 -4.42 -6.40
CA ASN A 65 4.53 -5.58 -6.83
C ASN A 65 3.66 -6.84 -6.99
N GLU A 66 2.71 -7.08 -6.09
CA GLU A 66 1.80 -8.23 -6.21
C GLU A 66 0.82 -8.07 -7.39
N ALA A 67 0.33 -6.85 -7.64
CA ALA A 67 -0.48 -6.55 -8.82
C ALA A 67 0.32 -6.83 -10.11
N ARG A 68 1.56 -6.31 -10.19
CA ARG A 68 2.46 -6.52 -11.33
C ARG A 68 2.79 -7.99 -11.56
N LYS A 69 3.00 -8.77 -10.49
CA LYS A 69 3.21 -10.22 -10.58
C LYS A 69 2.00 -10.93 -11.18
N HIS A 70 0.78 -10.54 -10.81
CA HIS A 70 -0.42 -11.13 -11.39
C HIS A 70 -0.52 -10.83 -12.89
N CYS A 71 -0.32 -9.57 -13.30
CA CYS A 71 -0.31 -9.21 -14.73
C CYS A 71 0.74 -10.01 -15.51
N LYS A 72 1.99 -10.07 -15.03
CA LYS A 72 3.05 -10.85 -15.68
C LYS A 72 2.73 -12.35 -15.75
N ALA A 73 2.16 -12.93 -14.69
CA ALA A 73 1.77 -14.33 -14.67
C ALA A 73 0.62 -14.62 -15.64
N HIS A 74 -0.32 -13.69 -15.78
CA HIS A 74 -1.43 -13.81 -16.72
C HIS A 74 -0.92 -13.69 -18.17
N ALA A 75 -0.14 -12.65 -18.49
CA ALA A 75 0.44 -12.44 -19.81
C ALA A 75 1.33 -13.59 -20.28
N ARG A 76 2.08 -14.23 -19.38
CA ARG A 76 2.94 -15.40 -19.69
C ARG A 76 2.17 -16.63 -20.20
N ARG A 77 0.86 -16.70 -20.02
CA ARG A 77 0.05 -17.81 -20.55
C ARG A 77 0.03 -17.79 -22.08
N ASP A 78 -0.02 -16.59 -22.65
CA ASP A 78 -0.08 -16.37 -24.10
C ASP A 78 1.29 -16.02 -24.69
N LEU A 79 2.16 -15.40 -23.90
CA LEU A 79 3.50 -14.94 -24.29
C LEU A 79 4.58 -15.55 -23.36
N PRO A 80 4.82 -16.86 -23.43
CA PRO A 80 5.64 -17.58 -22.42
C PRO A 80 7.14 -17.26 -22.46
N THR A 81 7.65 -16.81 -23.60
CA THR A 81 9.09 -16.62 -23.85
C THR A 81 9.50 -15.16 -24.01
N VAL A 82 8.56 -14.23 -23.83
CA VAL A 82 8.81 -12.81 -24.05
C VAL A 82 9.31 -12.16 -22.76
N ASP A 83 10.28 -11.26 -22.91
CA ASP A 83 10.73 -10.39 -21.83
C ASP A 83 9.74 -9.25 -21.63
N PHE A 84 9.46 -8.95 -20.36
CA PHE A 84 8.46 -7.97 -19.96
C PHE A 84 9.06 -6.86 -19.11
N ASP A 85 8.74 -5.62 -19.44
CA ASP A 85 9.09 -4.45 -18.64
C ASP A 85 7.85 -3.63 -18.25
N TRP A 86 8.02 -2.75 -17.26
CA TRP A 86 6.98 -1.82 -16.83
C TRP A 86 7.38 -0.40 -17.20
N ILE A 87 6.47 0.30 -17.87
CA ILE A 87 6.55 1.73 -18.08
C ILE A 87 5.56 2.37 -17.12
N GLU A 88 6.02 3.32 -16.32
CA GLU A 88 5.20 4.06 -15.36
C GLU A 88 5.08 5.49 -15.83
N ASP A 89 3.84 5.98 -15.93
CA ASP A 89 3.57 7.40 -16.06
C ASP A 89 3.29 7.97 -14.66
N GLU A 90 4.15 8.89 -14.21
CA GLU A 90 4.02 9.53 -12.90
C GLU A 90 2.82 10.49 -12.85
N GLU A 91 2.27 10.91 -14.00
CA GLU A 91 1.16 11.87 -14.08
C GLU A 91 -0.21 11.23 -13.80
N ASP A 92 -0.42 9.97 -14.18
CA ASP A 92 -1.70 9.26 -14.03
C ASP A 92 -1.69 8.12 -13.01
N GLY A 93 -0.51 7.76 -12.48
CA GLY A 93 -0.35 6.66 -11.52
C GLY A 93 -0.64 5.27 -12.12
N VAL A 94 -0.55 5.15 -13.45
CA VAL A 94 -0.73 3.91 -14.20
C VAL A 94 0.62 3.35 -14.62
N ALA A 95 0.87 2.10 -14.22
CA ALA A 95 1.97 1.31 -14.74
C ALA A 95 1.47 0.41 -15.87
N GLU A 96 2.05 0.50 -17.06
CA GLU A 96 1.74 -0.33 -18.22
C GLU A 96 2.81 -1.42 -18.42
N LEU A 97 2.37 -2.65 -18.68
CA LEU A 97 3.25 -3.76 -19.02
C LEU A 97 3.53 -3.74 -20.52
N VAL A 98 4.81 -3.67 -20.87
CA VAL A 98 5.27 -3.81 -22.25
C VAL A 98 6.00 -5.13 -22.46
N ALA A 99 5.92 -5.63 -23.67
CA ALA A 99 6.56 -6.86 -24.13
C ALA A 99 7.62 -6.50 -25.19
N ALA A 100 8.84 -7.04 -25.02
CA ALA A 100 9.88 -6.92 -26.02
C ALA A 100 9.58 -7.87 -27.21
N VAL A 101 9.33 -7.31 -28.38
CA VAL A 101 9.06 -8.05 -29.62
C VAL A 101 10.10 -7.65 -30.66
N GLY A 102 11.20 -8.41 -30.73
CA GLY A 102 12.36 -8.06 -31.55
C GLY A 102 13.17 -6.94 -30.90
N GLU A 103 13.34 -5.83 -31.62
CA GLU A 103 14.03 -4.62 -31.12
C GLU A 103 13.05 -3.55 -30.61
N GLU A 104 11.74 -3.82 -30.63
CA GLU A 104 10.68 -2.89 -30.23
C GLU A 104 9.97 -3.35 -28.95
N GLU A 105 9.53 -2.40 -28.13
CA GLU A 105 8.58 -2.64 -27.05
C GLU A 105 7.15 -2.38 -27.53
N ARG A 106 6.23 -3.29 -27.18
CA ARG A 106 4.82 -3.16 -27.51
C ARG A 106 3.97 -3.27 -26.25
N SER A 107 2.93 -2.45 -26.20
CA SER A 107 1.88 -2.56 -25.20
C SER A 107 1.27 -3.97 -25.20
N THR A 108 1.07 -4.51 -24.00
CA THR A 108 0.38 -5.78 -23.79
C THR A 108 -1.09 -5.59 -23.39
N GLY A 109 -1.52 -4.35 -23.18
CA GLY A 109 -2.83 -4.01 -22.62
C GLY A 109 -2.96 -4.26 -21.10
N TYR A 110 -1.93 -4.78 -20.42
CA TYR A 110 -1.98 -4.96 -18.97
C TYR A 110 -1.56 -3.68 -18.25
N THR A 111 -2.34 -3.28 -17.25
CA THR A 111 -2.08 -2.10 -16.45
C THR A 111 -2.17 -2.40 -14.95
N VAL A 112 -1.46 -1.60 -14.15
CA VAL A 112 -1.61 -1.52 -12.71
C VAL A 112 -1.91 -0.06 -12.35
N THR A 113 -3.10 0.21 -11.87
CA THR A 113 -3.54 1.55 -11.45
C THR A 113 -3.53 1.64 -9.94
N ALA A 114 -2.88 2.67 -9.38
CA ALA A 114 -3.05 3.03 -7.97
C ALA A 114 -4.42 3.72 -7.78
N LEU A 115 -5.21 3.25 -6.82
CA LEU A 115 -6.53 3.78 -6.52
C LEU A 115 -6.63 4.08 -5.03
N GLU A 116 -7.01 5.31 -4.71
CA GLU A 116 -7.34 5.72 -3.35
C GLU A 116 -8.73 5.23 -2.96
N VAL A 117 -8.82 4.58 -1.80
CA VAL A 117 -10.09 4.12 -1.25
C VAL A 117 -10.47 5.03 -0.09
N ALA A 118 -11.52 5.81 -0.29
CA ALA A 118 -12.11 6.61 0.76
C ALA A 118 -12.70 5.73 1.87
N SER A 119 -12.54 6.14 3.12
CA SER A 119 -13.11 5.44 4.29
C SER A 119 -14.64 5.59 4.39
N LYS A 120 -15.21 6.56 3.66
CA LYS A 120 -16.63 6.90 3.63
C LYS A 120 -17.05 7.25 2.21
N TYR A 121 -18.32 6.98 1.89
CA TYR A 121 -18.94 7.48 0.68
C TYR A 121 -19.12 9.00 0.76
N ASP A 122 -18.80 9.70 -0.31
CA ASP A 122 -19.07 11.13 -0.52
C ASP A 122 -19.94 11.27 -1.76
N ALA A 123 -21.18 11.74 -1.58
CA ALA A 123 -22.13 11.90 -2.66
C ALA A 123 -21.79 13.04 -3.63
N GLU A 124 -20.94 13.97 -3.19
CA GLU A 124 -20.53 15.14 -3.99
C GLU A 124 -19.19 14.89 -4.71
N ALA A 125 -18.53 13.74 -4.49
CA ALA A 125 -17.26 13.39 -5.12
C ALA A 125 -17.41 12.71 -6.49
N ASP A 126 -18.62 12.31 -6.87
CA ASP A 126 -18.93 11.76 -8.19
C ASP A 126 -19.15 12.92 -9.20
N GLU A 127 -18.06 13.51 -9.74
CA GLU A 127 -18.09 14.44 -10.90
C GLU A 127 -17.06 14.09 -11.97
#